data_AF-M1ZR26-F1
#
_entry.id   AF-M1ZR26-F1
#
_cell.length_a   1.000
_cell.length_b   1.000
_cell.length_c   1.000
_cell.angle_alpha   90.00
_cell.angle_beta   90.00
_cell.angle_gamma   90.00
#
_symmetry.space_group_name_H-M   'P 1'
#
loop_
_entity.id
_entity.type
_entity.pdbx_description
1 polymer ?
#
loop_
_entity_poly.entity_id
_entity_poly.type
_entity_poly.pdbx_seq_one_letter_code
_entity_poly.pdbx_strand_id
1 'polypeptide(L)'
;EDLAKKVVSKVTGKEGKIIEVTESDKKKYAPALYDLTELQRDANRIFGYSAKQTLSIMQRLYENHKILTYPRTDSRYISKDIVATIPDRLKAISISNYSKFTNEILKGNIKAHKGFVDDSKVSDHHAIIPTEEKPRLGNLSSEERNIYDLVIKRFLSVMLPPFEYIQTTIK
;
A
#
# COMPACT_ATOMS: atom_id res chain seq x y z
N GLU A 1 13.89 32.59 20.01
CA GLU A 1 13.01 32.37 21.18
C GLU A 1 12.16 33.59 21.54
N ASP A 2 12.71 34.81 21.56
CA ASP A 2 11.98 36.00 22.06
C ASP A 2 10.70 36.35 21.30
N LEU A 3 10.64 36.11 19.99
CA LEU A 3 9.43 36.37 19.21
C LEU A 3 8.28 35.43 19.59
N ALA A 4 8.57 34.14 19.77
CA ALA A 4 7.57 33.15 20.17
C ALA A 4 7.00 33.49 21.57
N LYS A 5 7.86 33.86 22.53
CA LYS A 5 7.45 34.30 23.87
C LYS A 5 6.55 35.54 23.82
N LYS A 6 6.85 36.51 22.93
CA LYS A 6 6.01 37.69 22.71
C LYS A 6 4.65 37.37 22.09
N VAL A 7 4.56 36.39 21.20
CA VAL A 7 3.28 35.97 20.63
C VAL A 7 2.43 35.29 21.70
N VAL A 8 3.00 34.36 22.47
CA VAL A 8 2.31 33.67 23.57
C VAL A 8 1.74 34.67 24.58
N SER A 9 2.55 35.62 25.06
CA SER A 9 2.06 36.62 26.03
C SER A 9 0.93 37.50 25.50
N LYS A 10 0.87 37.74 24.19
CA LYS A 10 -0.19 38.53 23.57
C LYS A 10 -1.52 37.77 23.43
N VAL A 11 -1.49 36.45 23.29
CA VAL A 11 -2.69 35.64 22.99
C VAL A 11 -3.25 34.89 24.20
N THR A 12 -2.44 34.65 25.24
CA THR A 12 -2.90 33.94 26.45
C THR A 12 -4.06 34.68 27.13
N GLY A 13 -5.16 33.96 27.37
CA GLY A 13 -6.35 34.49 28.04
C GLY A 13 -7.17 35.48 27.20
N LYS A 14 -6.88 35.61 25.90
CA LYS A 14 -7.67 36.41 24.97
C LYS A 14 -8.74 35.56 24.30
N GLU A 15 -9.85 36.18 23.94
CA GLU A 15 -10.91 35.54 23.17
C GLU A 15 -10.52 35.45 21.69
N GLY A 16 -10.71 34.28 21.10
CA GLY A 16 -10.62 34.08 19.66
C GLY A 16 -12.00 34.19 19.03
N LYS A 17 -12.11 34.98 17.95
CA LYS A 17 -13.33 35.03 17.15
C LYS A 17 -13.14 34.16 15.92
N ILE A 18 -14.04 33.19 15.73
CA ILE A 18 -14.12 32.43 14.49
C ILE A 18 -14.48 33.40 13.37
N ILE A 19 -13.60 33.54 12.38
CA ILE A 19 -13.82 34.37 11.20
C ILE A 19 -14.35 33.54 10.03
N GLU A 20 -14.05 32.24 9.99
CA GLU A 20 -14.45 31.35 8.91
C GLU A 20 -14.46 29.90 9.38
N VAL A 21 -15.47 29.14 8.95
CA VAL A 21 -15.50 27.67 9.02
C VAL A 21 -15.72 27.15 7.62
N THR A 22 -14.79 26.31 7.15
CA THR A 22 -14.89 25.65 5.85
C THR A 22 -14.87 24.15 6.03
N GLU A 23 -15.87 23.45 5.49
CA GLU A 23 -15.88 22.00 5.39
C GLU A 23 -15.69 21.57 3.95
N SER A 24 -14.92 20.51 3.76
CA SER A 24 -14.68 19.95 2.42
C SER A 24 -14.59 18.44 2.46
N ASP A 25 -15.33 17.79 1.57
CA ASP A 25 -15.20 16.36 1.32
C ASP A 25 -13.84 16.08 0.67
N LYS A 26 -13.06 15.19 1.28
CA LYS A 26 -11.75 14.78 0.82
C LYS A 26 -11.70 13.28 0.60
N LYS A 27 -10.87 12.90 -0.37
CA LYS A 27 -10.58 11.51 -0.70
C LYS A 27 -9.09 11.26 -0.63
N LYS A 28 -8.69 10.13 -0.05
CA LYS A 28 -7.31 9.64 -0.05
C LYS A 28 -7.27 8.26 -0.69
N TYR A 29 -6.70 8.21 -1.90
CA TYR A 29 -6.48 6.95 -2.60
C TYR A 29 -5.35 6.15 -1.97
N ALA A 30 -5.36 4.83 -2.21
CA ALA A 30 -4.27 3.97 -1.83
C ALA A 30 -2.96 4.40 -2.54
N PRO A 31 -1.81 4.32 -1.87
CA PRO A 31 -0.52 4.42 -2.53
C PRO A 31 -0.37 3.34 -3.62
N ALA A 32 0.41 3.64 -4.66
CA ALA A 32 0.75 2.70 -5.72
C ALA A 32 1.40 1.42 -5.15
N LEU A 33 1.48 0.37 -5.99
CA LEU A 33 2.06 -0.92 -5.63
C LEU A 33 3.51 -0.77 -5.13
N TYR A 34 4.02 -1.83 -4.50
CA TYR A 34 5.38 -1.80 -3.97
C TYR A 34 6.41 -1.94 -5.07
N ASP A 35 7.38 -1.03 -5.08
CA ASP A 35 8.75 -1.34 -5.50
C ASP A 35 9.53 -1.88 -4.29
N LEU A 36 10.81 -2.20 -4.47
CA LEU A 36 11.65 -2.68 -3.35
C LEU A 36 11.81 -1.61 -2.25
N THR A 37 12.01 -0.35 -2.65
CA THR A 37 12.33 0.75 -1.73
C THR A 37 11.17 1.04 -0.78
N GLU A 38 9.94 1.12 -1.28
CA GLU A 38 8.76 1.39 -0.49
C GLU A 38 8.40 0.20 0.41
N LEU A 39 8.61 -1.02 -0.06
CA LEU A 39 8.44 -2.20 0.77
C LEU A 39 9.45 -2.19 1.93
N GLN A 40 10.72 -1.85 1.67
CA GLN A 40 11.75 -1.72 2.70
C GLN A 40 11.41 -0.62 3.71
N ARG A 41 10.86 0.51 3.27
CA ARG A 41 10.41 1.59 4.16
C ARG A 41 9.29 1.14 5.09
N ASP A 42 8.26 0.48 4.56
CA ASP A 42 7.15 -0.01 5.36
C ASP A 42 7.57 -1.16 6.28
N ALA A 43 8.39 -2.10 5.80
CA ALA A 43 8.93 -3.19 6.59
C ALA A 43 9.79 -2.68 7.75
N ASN A 44 10.60 -1.64 7.53
CA ASN A 44 11.38 -1.01 8.59
C ASN A 44 10.48 -0.30 9.61
N ARG A 45 9.55 0.53 9.13
CA ARG A 45 8.65 1.30 10.00
C ARG A 45 7.76 0.42 10.88
N ILE A 46 7.29 -0.71 10.36
CA ILE A 46 6.32 -1.58 11.03
C ILE A 46 7.01 -2.68 11.84
N PHE A 47 8.08 -3.29 11.32
CA PHE A 47 8.71 -4.47 11.92
C PHE A 47 10.18 -4.27 12.33
N GLY A 48 10.77 -3.10 12.04
CA GLY A 48 12.18 -2.84 12.32
C GLY A 48 13.16 -3.53 11.37
N TYR A 49 12.69 -4.14 10.28
CA TYR A 49 13.57 -4.85 9.35
C TYR A 49 14.50 -3.90 8.60
N SER A 50 15.76 -4.30 8.47
CA SER A 50 16.70 -3.55 7.61
C SER A 50 16.36 -3.75 6.13
N ALA A 51 16.88 -2.87 5.28
CA ALA A 51 16.74 -3.00 3.82
C ALA A 51 17.28 -4.36 3.31
N LYS A 52 18.46 -4.78 3.82
CA LYS A 52 19.09 -6.06 3.46
C LYS A 52 18.26 -7.25 3.92
N GLN A 53 17.71 -7.22 5.14
CA GLN A 53 16.85 -8.28 5.66
C GLN A 53 15.57 -8.41 4.83
N THR A 54 14.92 -7.29 4.52
CA THR A 54 13.69 -7.27 3.69
C THR A 54 13.96 -7.86 2.30
N LEU A 55 15.06 -7.47 1.64
CA LEU A 55 15.44 -8.05 0.35
C LEU A 55 15.68 -9.56 0.45
N SER A 56 16.36 -10.04 1.50
CA SER A 56 16.60 -11.46 1.70
C SER A 56 15.30 -12.25 1.91
N ILE A 57 14.34 -11.72 2.68
CA ILE A 57 13.01 -12.32 2.85
C ILE A 57 12.27 -12.37 1.52
N MET A 58 12.24 -11.25 0.79
CA MET A 58 11.61 -11.17 -0.53
C MET A 58 12.21 -12.14 -1.54
N GLN A 59 13.53 -12.33 -1.56
CA GLN A 59 14.15 -13.34 -2.43
C GLN A 59 13.66 -14.75 -2.13
N ARG A 60 13.49 -15.13 -0.84
CA ARG A 60 12.92 -16.45 -0.51
C ARG A 60 11.46 -16.58 -0.95
N LEU A 61 10.66 -15.53 -0.77
CA LEU A 61 9.26 -15.50 -1.22
C LEU A 61 9.12 -15.63 -2.75
N TYR A 62 10.08 -15.09 -3.51
CA TYR A 62 10.15 -15.19 -4.96
C TYR A 62 10.75 -16.53 -5.45
N GLU A 63 11.95 -16.90 -4.99
CA GLU A 63 12.72 -18.02 -5.57
C GLU A 63 12.26 -19.37 -5.01
N ASN A 64 12.03 -19.46 -3.70
CA ASN A 64 11.70 -20.73 -3.02
C ASN A 64 10.20 -20.98 -3.04
N HIS A 65 9.42 -19.98 -2.60
CA HIS A 65 7.97 -20.13 -2.45
C HIS A 65 7.21 -19.80 -3.74
N LYS A 66 7.77 -18.94 -4.60
CA LYS A 66 7.17 -18.49 -5.87
C LYS A 66 5.79 -17.83 -5.72
N ILE A 67 5.55 -17.18 -4.58
CA ILE A 67 4.24 -16.59 -4.24
C ILE A 67 4.19 -15.07 -4.43
N LEU A 68 5.34 -14.43 -4.66
CA LEU A 68 5.46 -13.01 -5.00
C LEU A 68 6.33 -12.86 -6.26
N THR A 69 6.16 -11.77 -7.00
CA THR A 69 6.95 -11.47 -8.21
C THR A 69 8.34 -10.93 -7.90
N TYR A 70 9.15 -10.76 -8.95
CA TYR A 70 10.57 -10.42 -8.84
C TYR A 70 10.83 -9.21 -7.92
N PRO A 71 11.74 -9.32 -6.93
CA PRO A 71 11.81 -8.36 -5.85
C PRO A 71 12.72 -7.15 -6.09
N ARG A 72 13.58 -7.16 -7.13
CA ARG A 72 14.49 -6.06 -7.44
C ARG A 72 13.92 -5.20 -8.56
N THR A 73 12.85 -4.50 -8.23
CA THR A 73 12.15 -3.59 -9.13
C THR A 73 12.07 -2.21 -8.50
N ASP A 74 12.19 -1.17 -9.33
CA ASP A 74 11.92 0.23 -9.01
C ASP A 74 10.52 0.68 -9.50
N SER A 75 9.81 -0.17 -10.23
CA SER A 75 8.46 0.14 -10.68
C SER A 75 7.44 -0.08 -9.57
N ARG A 76 6.49 0.85 -9.50
CA ARG A 76 5.29 0.79 -8.64
C ARG A 76 4.01 0.53 -9.44
N TYR A 77 4.15 0.12 -10.71
CA TYR A 77 3.06 -0.08 -11.65
C TYR A 77 3.15 -1.47 -12.29
N ILE A 78 2.02 -1.92 -12.82
CA ILE A 78 1.93 -3.07 -13.72
C ILE A 78 1.50 -2.60 -15.10
N SER A 79 1.84 -3.39 -16.11
CA SER A 79 1.42 -3.18 -17.49
C SER A 79 0.02 -3.74 -17.73
N LYS A 80 -0.62 -3.34 -18.82
CA LYS A 80 -2.00 -3.73 -19.14
C LYS A 80 -2.17 -5.22 -19.37
N ASP A 81 -1.16 -5.92 -19.87
CA ASP A 81 -1.18 -7.36 -20.10
C ASP A 81 -1.32 -8.16 -18.78
N ILE A 82 -0.78 -7.64 -17.68
CA ILE A 82 -0.91 -8.26 -16.36
C ILE A 82 -2.34 -8.17 -15.81
N VAL A 83 -3.14 -7.19 -16.26
CA VAL A 83 -4.51 -6.97 -15.74
C VAL A 83 -5.40 -8.21 -15.91
N ALA A 84 -5.25 -8.94 -17.02
CA ALA A 84 -6.01 -10.16 -17.28
C ALA A 84 -5.73 -11.28 -16.26
N THR A 85 -4.57 -11.25 -15.58
CA THR A 85 -4.16 -12.24 -14.58
C THR A 85 -4.64 -11.93 -13.17
N ILE A 86 -5.09 -10.69 -12.90
CA ILE A 86 -5.50 -10.25 -11.56
C ILE A 86 -6.57 -11.17 -10.94
N PRO A 87 -7.61 -11.63 -11.67
CA PRO A 87 -8.59 -12.55 -11.11
C PRO A 87 -7.98 -13.84 -10.54
N ASP A 88 -6.99 -14.41 -11.21
CA ASP A 88 -6.37 -15.67 -10.76
C ASP A 88 -5.41 -15.44 -9.59
N ARG A 89 -4.70 -14.31 -9.58
CA ARG A 89 -3.92 -13.86 -8.41
C ARG A 89 -4.82 -13.65 -7.20
N LEU A 90 -5.98 -13.01 -7.36
CA LEU A 90 -6.98 -12.82 -6.30
C LEU A 90 -7.51 -14.15 -5.76
N LYS A 91 -7.80 -15.12 -6.64
CA LYS A 91 -8.20 -16.48 -6.23
C LYS A 91 -7.10 -17.19 -5.45
N ALA A 92 -5.84 -17.07 -5.87
CA ALA A 92 -4.70 -17.69 -5.22
C ALA A 92 -4.52 -17.20 -3.77
N ILE A 93 -4.69 -15.89 -3.56
CA ILE A 93 -4.58 -15.25 -2.23
C ILE A 93 -5.91 -15.21 -1.46
N SER A 94 -7.00 -15.74 -2.00
CA SER A 94 -8.33 -15.79 -1.35
C SER A 94 -8.37 -16.84 -0.23
N ILE A 95 -7.55 -16.61 0.80
CA ILE A 95 -7.41 -17.47 1.97
C ILE A 95 -7.46 -16.63 3.24
N SER A 96 -7.83 -17.24 4.36
CA SER A 96 -7.80 -16.60 5.68
C SER A 96 -8.49 -15.22 5.67
N ASN A 97 -7.86 -14.22 6.29
CA ASN A 97 -8.36 -12.85 6.43
C ASN A 97 -8.43 -12.06 5.10
N TYR A 98 -7.84 -12.56 4.01
CA TYR A 98 -7.89 -11.90 2.70
C TYR A 98 -9.13 -12.27 1.89
N SER A 99 -9.77 -13.40 2.22
CA SER A 99 -10.93 -13.94 1.50
C SER A 99 -12.08 -12.95 1.38
N LYS A 100 -12.36 -12.17 2.44
CA LYS A 100 -13.40 -11.14 2.41
C LYS A 100 -13.14 -10.11 1.31
N PHE A 101 -11.93 -9.55 1.28
CA PHE A 101 -11.56 -8.48 0.34
C PHE A 101 -11.43 -8.98 -1.09
N THR A 102 -10.81 -10.15 -1.28
CA THR A 102 -10.68 -10.78 -2.60
C THR A 102 -12.05 -11.09 -3.19
N ASN A 103 -12.98 -11.66 -2.42
CA ASN A 103 -14.35 -11.92 -2.86
C ASN A 103 -15.13 -10.64 -3.19
N GLU A 104 -14.93 -9.57 -2.42
CA GLU A 104 -15.54 -8.27 -2.70
C GLU A 104 -15.04 -7.70 -4.04
N ILE A 105 -13.72 -7.72 -4.27
CA ILE A 105 -13.10 -7.26 -5.51
C ILE A 105 -13.55 -8.13 -6.70
N LEU A 106 -13.59 -9.45 -6.55
CA LEU A 106 -13.99 -10.40 -7.60
C LEU A 106 -15.48 -10.31 -7.97
N LYS A 107 -16.34 -9.91 -7.04
CA LYS A 107 -17.77 -9.64 -7.34
C LYS A 107 -17.95 -8.35 -8.13
N GLY A 108 -17.05 -7.38 -7.93
CA GLY A 108 -17.01 -6.15 -8.70
C GLY A 108 -16.30 -6.34 -10.05
N ASN A 109 -16.32 -5.29 -10.86
CA ASN A 109 -15.42 -5.21 -12.00
C ASN A 109 -14.07 -4.67 -11.55
N ILE A 110 -13.00 -5.43 -11.80
CA ILE A 110 -11.62 -4.97 -11.57
C ILE A 110 -11.35 -3.82 -12.55
N LYS A 111 -11.42 -2.58 -12.06
CA LYS A 111 -11.19 -1.38 -12.87
C LYS A 111 -9.71 -1.02 -12.82
N ALA A 112 -8.97 -1.44 -13.84
CA ALA A 112 -7.63 -0.93 -14.06
C ALA A 112 -7.66 0.61 -14.21
N HIS A 113 -6.78 1.29 -13.48
CA HIS A 113 -6.63 2.74 -13.58
C HIS A 113 -5.17 3.15 -13.42
N LYS A 114 -4.85 4.38 -13.82
CA LYS A 114 -3.49 4.96 -13.82
C LYS A 114 -2.79 5.04 -12.46
N GLY A 115 -3.46 4.66 -11.37
CA GLY A 115 -2.87 4.61 -10.03
C GLY A 115 -2.00 3.37 -9.79
N PHE A 116 -2.19 2.31 -10.56
CA PHE A 116 -1.36 1.11 -10.50
C PHE A 116 -1.15 0.41 -11.85
N VAL A 117 -1.95 0.73 -12.87
CA VAL A 117 -1.78 0.21 -14.24
C VAL A 117 -1.31 1.34 -15.16
N ASP A 118 -0.04 1.31 -15.56
CA ASP A 118 0.54 2.34 -16.42
C ASP A 118 1.79 1.83 -17.14
N ASP A 119 1.65 1.42 -18.41
CA ASP A 119 2.76 0.84 -19.20
C ASP A 119 3.97 1.77 -19.29
N SER A 120 3.77 3.10 -19.33
CA SER A 120 4.86 4.07 -19.41
C SER A 120 5.64 4.27 -18.10
N LYS A 121 5.21 3.61 -17.01
CA LYS A 121 5.86 3.65 -15.69
C LYS A 121 6.36 2.28 -15.24
N VAL A 122 6.31 1.30 -16.12
CA VAL A 122 6.95 -0.01 -15.95
C VAL A 122 8.37 0.09 -16.52
N SER A 123 9.36 -0.33 -15.73
CA SER A 123 10.76 -0.42 -16.15
C SER A 123 11.02 -1.84 -16.68
N ASP A 124 12.25 -2.37 -16.52
CA ASP A 124 12.56 -3.76 -16.89
C ASP A 124 11.70 -4.79 -16.12
N HIS A 125 11.18 -4.39 -14.96
CA HIS A 125 10.30 -5.20 -14.14
C HIS A 125 9.09 -4.37 -13.68
N HIS A 126 7.94 -5.03 -13.52
CA HIS A 126 6.76 -4.43 -12.92
C HIS A 126 6.85 -4.44 -11.39
N ALA A 127 5.84 -3.87 -10.72
CA ALA A 127 5.76 -3.84 -9.27
C ALA A 127 5.70 -5.21 -8.59
N ILE A 128 6.07 -5.27 -7.31
CA ILE A 128 5.96 -6.47 -6.48
C ILE A 128 4.48 -6.75 -6.20
N ILE A 129 3.98 -7.87 -6.72
CA ILE A 129 2.60 -8.35 -6.57
C ILE A 129 2.59 -9.85 -6.24
N PRO A 130 1.45 -10.42 -5.81
CA PRO A 130 1.30 -11.86 -5.61
C PRO A 130 1.29 -12.57 -6.96
N THR A 131 1.77 -13.81 -7.02
CA THR A 131 1.59 -14.69 -8.19
C THR A 131 0.23 -15.41 -8.13
N GLU A 132 -0.04 -16.20 -9.14
CA GLU A 132 -1.18 -17.12 -9.24
C GLU A 132 -1.00 -18.37 -8.36
N GLU A 133 0.16 -18.54 -7.73
CA GLU A 133 0.45 -19.67 -6.86
C GLU A 133 -0.22 -19.52 -5.49
N LYS A 134 -0.95 -20.56 -5.08
CA LYS A 134 -1.60 -20.59 -3.77
C LYS A 134 -0.55 -20.74 -2.66
N PRO A 135 -0.46 -19.81 -1.70
CA PRO A 135 0.58 -19.87 -0.69
C PRO A 135 0.32 -20.98 0.32
N ARG A 136 1.36 -21.75 0.65
CA ARG A 136 1.35 -22.67 1.79
C ARG A 136 1.81 -21.94 3.04
N LEU A 137 0.92 -21.15 3.65
CA LEU A 137 1.27 -20.27 4.77
C LEU A 137 1.98 -21.00 5.92
N GLY A 138 1.64 -22.27 6.17
CA GLY A 138 2.30 -23.13 7.16
C GLY A 138 3.82 -23.27 6.99
N ASN A 139 4.32 -23.12 5.75
CA ASN A 139 5.74 -23.24 5.42
C ASN A 139 6.50 -21.91 5.53
N LEU A 140 5.79 -20.80 5.73
CA LEU A 140 6.41 -19.48 5.84
C LEU A 140 6.85 -19.19 7.27
N SER A 141 8.06 -18.67 7.43
CA SER A 141 8.51 -18.08 8.69
C SER A 141 7.66 -16.87 9.09
N SER A 142 7.72 -16.46 10.35
CA SER A 142 6.98 -15.26 10.81
C SER A 142 7.38 -14.00 10.02
N GLU A 143 8.66 -13.85 9.68
CA GLU A 143 9.17 -12.71 8.91
C GLU A 143 8.71 -12.77 7.45
N GLU A 144 8.67 -13.96 6.85
CA GLU A 144 8.13 -14.19 5.51
C GLU A 144 6.64 -13.85 5.44
N ARG A 145 5.87 -14.26 6.47
CA ARG A 145 4.45 -13.89 6.58
C ARG A 145 4.25 -12.39 6.70
N ASN A 146 5.10 -11.70 7.45
CA ASN A 146 5.01 -10.25 7.62
C ASN A 146 5.21 -9.50 6.28
N ILE A 147 6.24 -9.86 5.52
CA ILE A 147 6.50 -9.24 4.20
C ILE A 147 5.41 -9.62 3.19
N TYR A 148 5.00 -10.90 3.18
CA TYR A 148 3.90 -11.35 2.32
C TYR A 148 2.62 -10.55 2.60
N ASP A 149 2.25 -10.38 3.87
CA ASP A 149 1.06 -9.63 4.28
C ASP A 149 1.08 -8.16 3.83
N LEU A 150 2.24 -7.48 3.91
CA LEU A 150 2.38 -6.13 3.37
C LEU A 150 2.05 -6.10 1.88
N VAL A 151 2.66 -6.98 1.10
CA VAL A 151 2.46 -7.03 -0.36
C VAL A 151 1.01 -7.35 -0.71
N ILE A 152 0.39 -8.33 -0.04
CA ILE A 152 -1.03 -8.66 -0.25
C ILE A 152 -1.94 -7.46 0.04
N LYS A 153 -1.76 -6.82 1.20
CA LYS A 153 -2.58 -5.66 1.59
C LYS A 153 -2.42 -4.50 0.62
N ARG A 154 -1.20 -4.22 0.16
CA ARG A 154 -0.95 -3.18 -0.84
C ARG A 154 -1.63 -3.51 -2.17
N PHE A 155 -1.50 -4.75 -2.64
CA PHE A 155 -2.11 -5.23 -3.87
C PHE A 155 -3.64 -5.12 -3.82
N LEU A 156 -4.28 -5.52 -2.72
CA LEU A 156 -5.72 -5.35 -2.54
C LEU A 156 -6.11 -3.87 -2.47
N SER A 157 -5.34 -3.04 -1.78
CA SER A 157 -5.69 -1.64 -1.52
C SER A 157 -5.85 -0.79 -2.78
N VAL A 158 -5.09 -1.06 -3.85
CA VAL A 158 -5.18 -0.30 -5.10
C VAL A 158 -6.45 -0.58 -5.90
N MET A 159 -7.18 -1.65 -5.55
CA MET A 159 -8.46 -2.02 -6.17
C MET A 159 -9.67 -1.66 -5.29
N LEU A 160 -9.45 -1.11 -4.09
CA LEU A 160 -10.52 -0.72 -3.16
C LEU A 160 -10.86 0.77 -3.29
N PRO A 161 -12.06 1.19 -2.88
CA PRO A 161 -12.45 2.59 -2.87
C PRO A 161 -11.50 3.46 -2.03
N PRO A 162 -11.37 4.77 -2.35
CA PRO A 162 -10.57 5.68 -1.55
C PRO A 162 -11.14 5.82 -0.14
N PHE A 163 -10.28 6.17 0.80
CA PHE A 163 -10.70 6.64 2.11
C PHE A 163 -11.34 8.03 1.97
N GLU A 164 -12.57 8.18 2.45
CA GLU A 164 -13.35 9.42 2.37
C GLU A 164 -13.47 10.05 3.76
N TYR A 165 -13.25 11.36 3.87
CA TYR A 165 -13.31 12.10 5.13
C TYR A 165 -13.72 13.55 4.90
N ILE A 166 -14.34 14.16 5.90
CA ILE A 166 -14.64 15.60 5.92
C ILE A 166 -13.48 16.32 6.60
N GLN A 167 -12.92 17.33 5.92
CA GLN A 167 -11.92 18.22 6.50
C GLN A 167 -12.56 19.55 6.87
N THR A 168 -12.60 19.85 8.17
CA THR A 168 -13.03 21.14 8.72
C THR A 168 -11.83 22.04 8.99
N THR A 169 -11.82 23.25 8.45
CA THR A 169 -10.81 24.29 8.71
C THR A 169 -11.48 25.47 9.39
N ILE A 170 -10.97 25.87 10.55
CA ILE A 170 -11.48 26.99 11.34
C ILE A 170 -10.39 28.06 11.38
N LYS A 171 -10.74 29.29 10.99
CA LYS A 171 -9.87 30.46 11.12
C LYS A 171 -10.41 31.40 12.18
#